data_AF-A0A0D2YIZ6-F1
#
_entry.id   AF-A0A0D2YIZ6-F1
#
_cell.length_a   1.000
_cell.length_b   1.000
_cell.length_c   1.000
_cell.angle_alpha   90.00
_cell.angle_beta   90.00
_cell.angle_gamma   90.00
#
_symmetry.space_group_name_H-M   'P 1'
#
loop_
_entity.id
_entity.type
_entity.pdbx_description
1 polymer ?
#
loop_
_entity_poly.entity_id
_entity_poly.type
_entity_poly.pdbx_seq_one_letter_code
_entity_poly.pdbx_strand_id
1 'polypeptide(L)'
;MDIKFPVHESIVVAAFIESDMTFPRGTVYNNINDKQWEFFRGVVWNDDPSCLLFEDVTEDNRMFGLGVEWLNAFKFGDEKCMTKRSHMGDLQFFHGMGSVMGEKPQKTRKNILTWMEVMYKLACGDQGISEDDTLDDVLPGFFTKETVPSKSDTLRDLILATTPKYKDANIRKRAFGICLHMISDSYALGHTQRRLRNPSDLIERDTAGYIRFKPDTYGDWGSILCFHTYNDQDGDRHSHYDDKDGEQDPAPRDVTTFNEMIGARNAIAGCTKMINLFIKKTPWKEGVKKFLEDEIFVLDRDVKPSDHFTDESVVSYVYAQRDEEIEYRAGLERKLASLEEGGLSVAPNGCDGRSTVVTALAMICLFISAIFFTFFTMRIHGLMMC
;
A
#
# COMPACT_ATOMS: atom_id res chain seq x y z
N MET A 1 -15.13 -13.23 -22.33
CA MET A 1 -14.30 -12.52 -21.34
C MET A 1 -14.99 -12.78 -20.03
N ASP A 2 -14.42 -13.65 -19.20
CA ASP A 2 -14.97 -13.87 -17.86
C ASP A 2 -14.81 -12.57 -17.08
N ILE A 3 -15.90 -12.06 -16.52
CA ILE A 3 -15.88 -10.89 -15.65
C ILE A 3 -15.16 -11.33 -14.38
N LYS A 4 -13.96 -10.77 -14.15
CA LYS A 4 -13.20 -11.02 -12.93
C LYS A 4 -14.00 -10.58 -11.71
N PHE A 5 -13.74 -11.21 -10.57
CA PHE A 5 -14.41 -10.85 -9.33
C PHE A 5 -14.04 -9.41 -8.93
N PRO A 6 -15.02 -8.58 -8.51
CA PRO A 6 -14.77 -7.18 -8.13
C PRO A 6 -14.12 -7.10 -6.73
N VAL A 7 -12.81 -7.34 -6.67
CA VAL A 7 -12.03 -7.45 -5.42
C VAL A 7 -12.08 -6.16 -4.62
N HIS A 8 -11.68 -5.04 -5.22
CA HIS A 8 -11.59 -3.74 -4.56
C HIS A 8 -12.97 -3.28 -4.07
N GLU A 9 -14.00 -3.48 -4.88
CA GLU A 9 -15.36 -3.11 -4.52
C GLU A 9 -15.90 -4.00 -3.41
N SER A 10 -15.57 -5.30 -3.39
CA SER A 10 -15.98 -6.20 -2.31
C SER A 10 -15.31 -5.85 -0.97
N ILE A 11 -14.02 -5.48 -1.00
CA ILE A 11 -13.30 -4.90 0.15
C ILE A 11 -14.01 -3.65 0.64
N VAL A 12 -14.37 -2.74 -0.27
CA VAL A 12 -15.02 -1.47 0.08
C VAL A 12 -16.45 -1.66 0.58
N VAL A 13 -17.22 -2.61 0.03
CA VAL A 13 -18.54 -2.98 0.58
C VAL A 13 -18.39 -3.47 2.02
N ALA A 14 -17.42 -4.34 2.30
CA ALA A 14 -17.17 -4.84 3.66
C ALA A 14 -16.81 -3.68 4.60
N ALA A 15 -15.96 -2.76 4.15
CA ALA A 15 -15.60 -1.57 4.92
C ALA A 15 -16.81 -0.67 5.22
N PHE A 16 -17.72 -0.46 4.26
CA PHE A 16 -18.95 0.30 4.51
C PHE A 16 -19.85 -0.40 5.54
N ILE A 17 -20.01 -1.73 5.45
CA ILE A 17 -20.81 -2.51 6.42
C ILE A 17 -20.26 -2.35 7.84
N GLU A 18 -18.94 -2.32 8.02
CA GLU A 18 -18.28 -2.19 9.32
C GLU A 18 -18.10 -0.74 9.80
N SER A 19 -18.42 0.25 8.96
CA SER A 19 -18.23 1.67 9.25
C SER A 19 -19.44 2.34 9.91
N ASP A 20 -19.24 3.57 10.37
CA ASP A 20 -20.27 4.51 10.84
C ASP A 20 -21.21 4.97 9.70
N MET A 21 -20.81 4.81 8.43
CA MET A 21 -21.68 5.00 7.25
C MET A 21 -22.22 3.63 6.78
N THR A 22 -22.89 2.93 7.69
CA THR A 22 -23.25 1.52 7.54
C THR A 22 -24.13 1.24 6.33
N PHE A 23 -23.66 0.38 5.42
CA PHE A 23 -24.51 -0.21 4.38
C PHE A 23 -25.29 -1.41 4.93
N PRO A 24 -26.44 -1.78 4.32
CA PRO A 24 -27.15 -2.99 4.69
C PRO A 24 -26.23 -4.22 4.67
N ARG A 25 -26.34 -5.11 5.66
CA ARG A 25 -25.50 -6.32 5.75
C ARG A 25 -25.63 -7.27 4.55
N GLY A 26 -26.70 -7.15 3.77
CA GLY A 26 -26.90 -7.93 2.54
C GLY A 26 -26.30 -7.27 1.28
N THR A 27 -25.62 -6.13 1.42
CA THR A 27 -25.01 -5.45 0.29
C THR A 27 -23.82 -6.26 -0.25
N VAL A 28 -23.81 -6.40 -1.56
CA VAL A 28 -22.72 -6.95 -2.39
C VAL A 28 -22.57 -6.03 -3.59
N TYR A 29 -21.47 -6.14 -4.34
CA TYR A 29 -21.24 -5.28 -5.49
C TYR A 29 -22.43 -5.25 -6.47
N ASN A 30 -22.98 -6.43 -6.78
CA ASN A 30 -24.07 -6.59 -7.76
C ASN A 30 -25.43 -6.02 -7.31
N ASN A 31 -25.58 -5.54 -6.07
CA ASN A 31 -26.84 -4.95 -5.58
C ASN A 31 -26.69 -3.52 -5.02
N ILE A 32 -25.60 -2.84 -5.34
CA ILE A 32 -25.37 -1.44 -4.96
C ILE A 32 -26.47 -0.53 -5.56
N ASN A 33 -27.09 0.29 -4.70
CA ASN A 33 -28.20 1.16 -5.12
C ASN A 33 -27.74 2.57 -5.56
N ASP A 34 -28.68 3.41 -6.03
CA ASP A 34 -28.37 4.73 -6.62
C ASP A 34 -27.63 5.66 -5.65
N LYS A 35 -27.89 5.52 -4.34
CA LYS A 35 -27.27 6.35 -3.31
C LYS A 35 -25.83 5.96 -3.04
N GLN A 36 -25.46 4.73 -3.38
CA GLN A 36 -24.15 4.14 -3.09
C GLN A 36 -23.25 4.15 -4.33
N TRP A 37 -23.83 4.05 -5.52
CA TRP A 37 -23.11 3.78 -6.77
C TRP A 37 -21.95 4.74 -7.08
N GLU A 38 -22.11 6.04 -6.81
CA GLU A 38 -21.02 6.99 -7.08
C GLU A 38 -19.78 6.76 -6.21
N PHE A 39 -19.88 6.14 -5.04
CA PHE A 39 -18.68 5.69 -4.33
C PHE A 39 -17.93 4.62 -5.13
N PHE A 40 -18.64 3.67 -5.72
CA PHE A 40 -18.03 2.56 -6.45
C PHE A 40 -17.58 2.93 -7.86
N ARG A 41 -18.22 3.92 -8.50
CA ARG A 41 -17.62 4.58 -9.67
C ARG A 41 -16.28 5.21 -9.34
N GLY A 42 -16.09 5.63 -8.08
CA GLY A 42 -14.81 6.13 -7.59
C GLY A 42 -13.82 5.01 -7.31
N VAL A 43 -14.28 3.89 -6.76
CA VAL A 43 -13.43 2.70 -6.56
C VAL A 43 -12.86 2.24 -7.90
N VAL A 44 -13.71 2.02 -8.91
CA VAL A 44 -13.27 1.60 -10.26
C VAL A 44 -12.39 2.63 -10.98
N TRP A 45 -12.44 3.90 -10.58
CA TRP A 45 -11.87 5.00 -11.37
C TRP A 45 -10.37 4.90 -11.54
N ASN A 46 -9.61 4.37 -10.58
CA ASN A 46 -8.16 4.30 -10.72
C ASN A 46 -7.76 3.28 -11.80
N ASP A 47 -8.46 2.15 -11.88
CA ASP A 47 -8.30 1.14 -12.93
C ASP A 47 -8.83 1.61 -14.29
N ASP A 48 -9.82 2.50 -14.29
CA ASP A 48 -10.40 3.11 -15.48
C ASP A 48 -10.48 4.64 -15.40
N PRO A 49 -9.33 5.35 -15.40
CA PRO A 49 -9.30 6.79 -15.18
C PRO A 49 -9.72 7.56 -16.43
N SER A 50 -9.93 6.85 -17.55
CA SER A 50 -10.55 7.38 -18.76
C SER A 50 -12.05 7.07 -18.84
N CYS A 51 -12.64 6.33 -17.89
CA CYS A 51 -14.05 5.91 -17.88
C CYS A 51 -14.49 5.11 -19.13
N LEU A 52 -13.58 4.33 -19.73
CA LEU A 52 -13.79 3.52 -20.94
C LEU A 52 -14.47 2.17 -20.72
N LEU A 53 -14.63 1.73 -19.46
CA LEU A 53 -15.39 0.53 -19.10
C LEU A 53 -16.90 0.80 -19.03
N PHE A 54 -17.32 2.06 -19.06
CA PHE A 54 -18.71 2.46 -18.89
C PHE A 54 -19.27 3.15 -20.13
N GLU A 55 -20.55 2.89 -20.41
CA GLU A 55 -21.28 3.58 -21.47
C GLU A 55 -21.57 5.03 -21.08
N ASP A 56 -21.35 5.98 -22.00
CA ASP A 56 -21.65 7.41 -21.82
C ASP A 56 -23.14 7.70 -22.08
N VAL A 57 -23.97 7.32 -21.11
CA VAL A 57 -25.43 7.52 -21.14
C VAL A 57 -25.88 8.53 -20.08
N THR A 58 -26.95 9.27 -20.37
CA THR A 58 -27.39 10.40 -19.53
C THR A 58 -28.04 9.99 -18.21
N GLU A 59 -28.64 8.80 -18.16
CA GLU A 59 -29.52 8.36 -17.06
C GLU A 59 -28.99 7.18 -16.23
N ASP A 60 -27.97 6.45 -16.71
CA ASP A 60 -27.50 5.24 -16.03
C ASP A 60 -25.98 5.09 -16.05
N ASN A 61 -25.36 5.39 -14.93
CA ASN A 61 -23.91 5.31 -14.78
C ASN A 61 -23.38 3.91 -14.44
N ARG A 62 -24.21 2.86 -14.52
CA ARG A 62 -23.86 1.47 -14.19
C ARG A 62 -23.59 0.60 -15.40
N MET A 63 -23.96 1.08 -16.58
CA MET A 63 -23.88 0.31 -17.79
C MET A 63 -22.41 0.08 -18.17
N PHE A 64 -21.95 -1.15 -18.00
CA PHE A 64 -20.65 -1.58 -18.49
C PHE A 64 -20.69 -1.76 -20.00
N GLY A 65 -19.69 -1.21 -20.67
CA GLY A 65 -19.41 -1.53 -22.07
C GLY A 65 -18.68 -2.85 -22.20
N LEU A 66 -18.32 -3.23 -23.43
CA LEU A 66 -17.57 -4.46 -23.71
C LEU A 66 -16.08 -4.39 -23.27
N GLY A 67 -15.62 -3.26 -22.73
CA GLY A 67 -14.24 -3.03 -22.30
C GLY A 67 -13.20 -2.98 -23.42
N VAL A 68 -13.63 -2.99 -24.68
CA VAL A 68 -12.74 -2.98 -25.86
C VAL A 68 -11.94 -1.68 -25.95
N GLU A 69 -12.57 -0.54 -25.66
CA GLU A 69 -11.90 0.77 -25.67
C GLU A 69 -10.86 0.86 -24.57
N TRP A 70 -11.20 0.41 -23.36
CA TRP A 70 -10.27 0.34 -22.24
C TRP A 70 -9.07 -0.55 -22.57
N LEU A 71 -9.31 -1.77 -23.08
CA LEU A 71 -8.24 -2.70 -23.45
C LEU A 71 -7.32 -2.13 -24.54
N ASN A 72 -7.90 -1.44 -25.51
CA ASN A 72 -7.14 -0.77 -26.56
C ASN A 72 -6.30 0.39 -26.00
N ALA A 73 -6.85 1.22 -25.12
CA ALA A 73 -6.10 2.29 -24.46
C ALA A 73 -4.97 1.73 -23.58
N PHE A 74 -5.26 0.68 -22.81
CA PHE A 74 -4.29 0.01 -21.95
C PHE A 74 -3.13 -0.59 -22.75
N LYS A 75 -3.40 -1.29 -23.85
CA LYS A 75 -2.35 -1.95 -24.66
C LYS A 75 -1.66 -0.98 -25.62
N PHE A 76 -2.42 -0.16 -26.33
CA PHE A 76 -1.97 0.59 -27.51
C PHE A 76 -2.22 2.09 -27.43
N GLY A 77 -2.77 2.60 -26.33
CA GLY A 77 -3.04 4.02 -26.14
C GLY A 77 -1.78 4.88 -26.17
N ASP A 78 -1.96 6.17 -26.44
CA ASP A 78 -0.91 7.19 -26.37
C ASP A 78 -0.38 7.31 -24.93
N GLU A 79 0.94 7.43 -24.76
CA GLU A 79 1.60 7.56 -23.45
C GLU A 79 1.09 8.76 -22.63
N LYS A 80 0.43 9.72 -23.27
CA LYS A 80 -0.12 10.93 -22.64
C LYS A 80 -1.54 10.75 -22.11
N CYS A 81 -2.24 9.66 -22.46
CA CYS A 81 -3.59 9.41 -21.98
C CYS A 81 -3.61 8.86 -20.56
N MET A 82 -4.70 9.08 -19.83
CA MET A 82 -4.82 8.65 -18.43
C MET A 82 -4.59 7.16 -18.22
N THR A 83 -5.17 6.29 -19.07
CA THR A 83 -4.98 4.83 -18.92
C THR A 83 -3.50 4.45 -18.98
N LYS A 84 -2.72 4.98 -19.93
CA LYS A 84 -1.28 4.70 -20.02
C LYS A 84 -0.50 5.31 -18.85
N ARG A 85 -0.79 6.56 -18.50
CA ARG A 85 -0.06 7.27 -17.45
C ARG A 85 -0.25 6.65 -16.06
N SER A 86 -1.47 6.25 -15.73
CA SER A 86 -1.82 5.62 -14.45
C SER A 86 -1.30 4.20 -14.33
N HIS A 87 -1.29 3.40 -15.40
CA HIS A 87 -0.91 1.99 -15.28
C HIS A 87 0.58 1.74 -15.60
N MET A 88 1.19 2.52 -16.50
CA MET A 88 2.54 2.25 -17.01
C MET A 88 3.45 3.49 -16.98
N GLY A 89 2.93 4.63 -16.53
CA GLY A 89 3.59 5.91 -16.68
C GLY A 89 3.83 6.63 -15.38
N ASP A 90 3.81 7.96 -15.46
CA ASP A 90 4.20 8.86 -14.39
C ASP A 90 3.13 9.01 -13.28
N LEU A 91 1.91 8.51 -13.51
CA LEU A 91 0.79 8.52 -12.55
C LEU A 91 0.54 7.17 -11.87
N GLN A 92 1.48 6.21 -11.91
CA GLN A 92 1.36 4.92 -11.19
C GLN A 92 1.09 5.03 -9.69
N PHE A 93 1.40 6.18 -9.09
CA PHE A 93 1.00 6.46 -7.71
C PHE A 93 -0.53 6.52 -7.51
N PHE A 94 -1.34 6.50 -8.57
CA PHE A 94 -2.80 6.27 -8.51
C PHE A 94 -3.15 4.81 -8.13
N HIS A 95 -2.18 3.90 -8.12
CA HIS A 95 -2.34 2.53 -7.61
C HIS A 95 -1.43 2.26 -6.42
N GLY A 96 -0.96 3.32 -5.75
CA GLY A 96 0.03 3.18 -4.68
C GLY A 96 1.41 2.73 -5.17
N MET A 97 1.70 2.77 -6.47
CA MET A 97 2.94 2.30 -7.08
C MET A 97 3.93 3.44 -7.35
N GLY A 98 5.22 3.11 -7.46
CA GLY A 98 6.25 4.01 -7.95
C GLY A 98 6.19 4.12 -9.48
N SER A 99 6.51 5.30 -10.02
CA SER A 99 6.39 5.53 -11.47
C SER A 99 7.56 4.99 -12.30
N VAL A 100 8.73 4.79 -11.67
CA VAL A 100 9.95 4.31 -12.32
C VAL A 100 10.77 3.45 -11.38
N MET A 101 11.52 2.49 -11.94
CA MET A 101 12.51 1.70 -11.21
C MET A 101 13.48 2.60 -10.44
N GLY A 102 13.76 2.25 -9.19
CA GLY A 102 14.66 3.01 -8.31
C GLY A 102 14.08 4.33 -7.80
N GLU A 103 12.79 4.62 -8.01
CA GLU A 103 12.14 5.79 -7.41
C GLU A 103 12.26 5.76 -5.88
N LYS A 104 12.64 6.89 -5.29
CA LYS A 104 12.74 7.00 -3.83
C LYS A 104 11.34 6.85 -3.22
N PRO A 105 11.15 6.02 -2.19
CA PRO A 105 9.83 5.76 -1.61
C PRO A 105 9.19 7.02 -1.02
N GLN A 106 9.99 8.00 -0.58
CA GLN A 106 9.50 9.29 -0.11
C GLN A 106 8.84 10.11 -1.22
N LYS A 107 9.29 9.98 -2.48
CA LYS A 107 8.70 10.66 -3.64
C LYS A 107 7.34 10.04 -3.95
N THR A 108 7.27 8.71 -4.06
CA THR A 108 6.02 7.98 -4.30
C THR A 108 4.98 8.29 -3.22
N ARG A 109 5.36 8.16 -1.95
CA ARG A 109 4.49 8.52 -0.81
C ARG A 109 4.02 9.97 -0.87
N LYS A 110 4.87 10.92 -1.23
CA LYS A 110 4.47 12.33 -1.37
C LYS A 110 3.42 12.50 -2.47
N ASN A 111 3.58 11.84 -3.61
CA ASN A 111 2.62 11.92 -4.72
C ASN A 111 1.27 11.30 -4.33
N ILE A 112 1.30 10.11 -3.71
CA ILE A 112 0.12 9.46 -3.13
C ILE A 112 -0.62 10.40 -2.18
N LEU A 113 0.10 11.00 -1.21
CA LEU A 113 -0.52 11.88 -0.22
C LEU A 113 -1.06 13.17 -0.83
N THR A 114 -0.40 13.71 -1.87
CA THR A 114 -0.90 14.87 -2.62
C THR A 114 -2.21 14.54 -3.31
N TRP A 115 -2.28 13.41 -3.99
CA TRP A 115 -3.51 12.94 -4.65
C TRP A 115 -4.64 12.69 -3.65
N MET A 116 -4.35 11.96 -2.57
CA MET A 116 -5.30 11.69 -1.50
C MET A 116 -5.81 12.98 -0.84
N GLU A 117 -4.97 14.00 -0.69
CA GLU A 117 -5.37 15.31 -0.14
C GLU A 117 -6.42 15.97 -1.02
N VAL A 118 -6.18 16.05 -2.33
CA VAL A 118 -7.08 16.70 -3.29
C VAL A 118 -8.40 15.94 -3.34
N MET A 119 -8.37 14.62 -3.52
CA MET A 119 -9.57 13.79 -3.61
C MET A 119 -10.40 13.80 -2.32
N TYR A 120 -9.75 13.71 -1.16
CA TYR A 120 -10.46 13.73 0.13
C TYR A 120 -11.10 15.10 0.40
N LYS A 121 -10.39 16.20 0.11
CA LYS A 121 -10.96 17.54 0.27
C LYS A 121 -12.11 17.80 -0.67
N LEU A 122 -11.99 17.37 -1.93
CA LEU A 122 -13.08 17.40 -2.92
C LEU A 122 -14.29 16.60 -2.42
N ALA A 123 -14.05 15.39 -1.91
CA ALA A 123 -15.08 14.54 -1.32
C ALA A 123 -15.80 15.20 -0.14
N CYS A 124 -15.05 15.88 0.73
CA CYS A 124 -15.63 16.60 1.86
C CYS A 124 -16.51 17.75 1.39
N GLY A 125 -16.05 18.51 0.39
CA GLY A 125 -16.78 19.59 -0.27
C GLY A 125 -16.78 20.91 0.48
N ASP A 126 -16.07 20.98 1.62
CA ASP A 126 -15.96 22.13 2.52
C ASP A 126 -14.50 22.41 2.96
N GLN A 127 -13.52 21.79 2.30
CA GLN A 127 -12.09 21.91 2.64
C GLN A 127 -11.25 22.61 1.55
N GLY A 128 -11.89 23.47 0.75
CA GLY A 128 -11.20 24.38 -0.18
C GLY A 128 -10.73 23.75 -1.49
N ILE A 129 -11.34 22.63 -1.91
CA ILE A 129 -11.19 22.06 -3.25
C ILE A 129 -12.59 21.88 -3.85
N SER A 130 -12.77 22.33 -5.08
CA SER A 130 -14.01 22.23 -5.86
C SER A 130 -13.79 21.42 -7.13
N GLU A 131 -14.85 20.86 -7.71
CA GLU A 131 -14.77 20.11 -8.97
C GLU A 131 -14.39 20.99 -10.17
N ASP A 132 -14.63 22.30 -10.08
CA ASP A 132 -14.29 23.28 -11.12
C ASP A 132 -12.83 23.77 -11.05
N ASP A 133 -12.08 23.38 -10.01
CA ASP A 133 -10.67 23.77 -9.89
C ASP A 133 -9.86 23.12 -11.03
N THR A 134 -8.93 23.89 -11.61
CA THR A 134 -8.08 23.38 -12.68
C THR A 134 -7.04 22.42 -12.13
N LEU A 135 -6.61 21.46 -12.96
CA LEU A 135 -5.60 20.49 -12.57
C LEU A 135 -4.24 21.15 -12.24
N ASP A 136 -3.88 22.26 -12.90
CA ASP A 136 -2.64 23.01 -12.60
C ASP A 136 -2.67 23.65 -11.20
N ASP A 137 -3.84 24.10 -10.74
CA ASP A 137 -3.99 24.76 -9.44
C ASP A 137 -3.89 23.76 -8.27
N VAL A 138 -4.49 22.58 -8.42
CA VAL A 138 -4.65 21.60 -7.33
C VAL A 138 -3.67 20.43 -7.41
N LEU A 139 -3.16 20.11 -8.61
CA LEU A 139 -2.20 19.03 -8.87
C LEU A 139 -1.02 19.54 -9.71
N PRO A 140 -0.29 20.58 -9.24
CA PRO A 140 0.73 21.26 -10.02
C PRO A 140 1.84 20.30 -10.46
N GLY A 141 2.13 20.29 -11.76
CA GLY A 141 3.19 19.49 -12.36
C GLY A 141 2.83 18.03 -12.63
N PHE A 142 1.61 17.57 -12.28
CA PHE A 142 1.13 16.24 -12.67
C PHE A 142 0.45 16.22 -14.04
N PHE A 143 0.10 17.38 -14.59
CA PHE A 143 -0.50 17.49 -15.92
C PHE A 143 0.22 18.58 -16.70
N THR A 144 0.31 18.43 -18.02
CA THR A 144 0.93 19.41 -18.91
C THR A 144 -0.08 19.84 -19.98
N LYS A 145 0.33 20.71 -20.91
CA LYS A 145 -0.51 21.06 -22.06
C LYS A 145 -0.62 19.93 -23.08
N GLU A 146 0.26 18.93 -22.98
CA GLU A 146 0.33 17.78 -23.87
C GLU A 146 -0.40 16.55 -23.32
N THR A 147 -0.68 16.49 -22.01
CA THR A 147 -1.40 15.36 -21.41
C THR A 147 -2.89 15.40 -21.75
N VAL A 148 -3.56 14.25 -21.64
CA VAL A 148 -5.02 14.15 -21.76
C VAL A 148 -5.58 13.48 -20.49
N PRO A 149 -6.26 14.23 -19.60
CA PRO A 149 -6.57 15.67 -19.68
C PRO A 149 -5.33 16.55 -19.55
N SER A 150 -5.47 17.79 -20.02
CA SER A 150 -4.46 18.85 -19.94
C SER A 150 -4.52 19.55 -18.59
N LYS A 151 -3.45 20.29 -18.25
CA LYS A 151 -3.39 21.03 -16.98
C LYS A 151 -4.49 22.10 -16.80
N SER A 152 -5.10 22.58 -17.88
CA SER A 152 -6.18 23.58 -17.83
C SER A 152 -7.57 22.98 -17.67
N ASP A 153 -7.70 21.66 -17.80
CA ASP A 153 -8.97 20.96 -17.55
C ASP A 153 -9.25 20.93 -16.05
N THR A 154 -10.49 20.64 -15.67
CA THR A 154 -10.95 20.65 -14.28
C THR A 154 -10.85 19.28 -13.60
N LEU A 155 -10.97 19.25 -12.27
CA LEU A 155 -11.16 18.00 -11.54
C LEU A 155 -12.41 17.24 -12.00
N ARG A 156 -13.48 17.94 -12.38
CA ARG A 156 -14.68 17.34 -12.97
C ARG A 156 -14.38 16.64 -14.29
N ASP A 157 -13.63 17.30 -15.18
CA ASP A 157 -13.24 16.73 -16.49
C ASP A 157 -12.38 15.47 -16.32
N LEU A 158 -11.43 15.50 -15.38
CA LEU A 158 -10.63 14.33 -15.03
C LEU A 158 -11.50 13.17 -14.52
N ILE A 159 -12.40 13.45 -13.59
CA ILE A 159 -13.17 12.42 -12.86
C ILE A 159 -14.33 11.83 -13.69
N LEU A 160 -14.88 12.59 -14.64
CA LEU A 160 -15.91 12.11 -15.56
C LEU A 160 -15.34 11.54 -16.86
N ALA A 161 -14.18 12.04 -17.30
CA ALA A 161 -13.49 11.61 -18.51
C ALA A 161 -14.44 11.45 -19.71
N THR A 162 -14.53 10.25 -20.30
CA THR A 162 -15.39 9.98 -21.47
C THR A 162 -16.88 9.83 -21.15
N THR A 163 -17.28 9.92 -19.87
CA THR A 163 -18.68 9.80 -19.43
C THR A 163 -19.30 11.13 -18.96
N PRO A 164 -19.08 12.27 -19.63
CA PRO A 164 -19.53 13.56 -19.11
C PRO A 164 -21.04 13.77 -19.21
N LYS A 165 -21.77 12.93 -19.97
CA LYS A 165 -23.21 13.12 -20.18
C LYS A 165 -24.07 12.70 -19.00
N TYR A 166 -23.53 11.92 -18.06
CA TYR A 166 -24.30 11.48 -16.89
C TYR A 166 -24.65 12.67 -15.99
N LYS A 167 -25.94 13.00 -15.93
CA LYS A 167 -26.43 14.25 -15.32
C LYS A 167 -26.40 14.23 -13.78
N ASP A 168 -26.51 13.05 -13.19
CA ASP A 168 -26.62 12.86 -11.73
C ASP A 168 -25.28 12.46 -11.09
N ALA A 169 -24.17 12.75 -11.76
CA ALA A 169 -22.82 12.46 -11.26
C ALA A 169 -22.58 13.17 -9.91
N ASN A 170 -22.16 12.40 -8.91
CA ASN A 170 -21.74 12.96 -7.62
C ASN A 170 -20.22 12.88 -7.50
N ILE A 171 -19.55 13.91 -8.02
CA ILE A 171 -18.08 14.00 -8.04
C ILE A 171 -17.48 13.83 -6.65
N ARG A 172 -18.15 14.32 -5.61
CA ARG A 172 -17.68 14.19 -4.22
C ARG A 172 -17.65 12.74 -3.74
N LYS A 173 -18.71 11.96 -4.02
CA LYS A 173 -18.74 10.53 -3.67
C LYS A 173 -17.72 9.74 -4.49
N ARG A 174 -17.58 10.08 -5.78
CA ARG A 174 -16.58 9.46 -6.66
C ARG A 174 -15.16 9.74 -6.19
N ALA A 175 -14.84 10.99 -5.86
CA ALA A 175 -13.56 11.36 -5.27
C ALA A 175 -13.29 10.60 -3.96
N PHE A 176 -14.32 10.33 -3.16
CA PHE A 176 -14.14 9.52 -1.95
C PHE A 176 -13.84 8.06 -2.29
N GLY A 177 -14.53 7.48 -3.28
CA GLY A 177 -14.26 6.13 -3.77
C GLY A 177 -12.82 5.95 -4.24
N ILE A 178 -12.27 6.94 -4.96
CA ILE A 178 -10.86 6.98 -5.37
C ILE A 178 -9.92 6.85 -4.16
N CYS A 179 -10.23 7.52 -3.05
CA CYS A 179 -9.45 7.38 -1.83
C CYS A 179 -9.51 5.96 -1.23
N LEU A 180 -10.64 5.26 -1.36
CA LEU A 180 -10.79 3.89 -0.85
C LEU A 180 -10.03 2.90 -1.73
N HIS A 181 -10.07 3.08 -3.05
CA HIS A 181 -9.26 2.30 -3.99
C HIS A 181 -7.77 2.38 -3.69
N MET A 182 -7.27 3.61 -3.47
CA MET A 182 -5.88 3.86 -3.09
C MET A 182 -5.47 3.08 -1.83
N ILE A 183 -6.37 2.93 -0.86
CA ILE A 183 -6.10 2.15 0.35
C ILE A 183 -6.09 0.66 0.00
N SER A 184 -7.04 0.15 -0.79
CA SER A 184 -7.07 -1.26 -1.18
C SER A 184 -5.81 -1.68 -1.96
N ASP A 185 -5.44 -0.93 -3.00
CA ASP A 185 -4.25 -1.24 -3.81
C ASP A 185 -3.00 -1.21 -2.96
N SER A 186 -2.93 -0.26 -2.03
CA SER A 186 -1.78 -0.18 -1.14
C SER A 186 -1.57 -1.44 -0.30
N TYR A 187 -2.55 -2.35 -0.15
CA TYR A 187 -2.37 -3.62 0.54
C TYR A 187 -2.26 -4.83 -0.39
N ALA A 188 -2.51 -4.66 -1.70
CA ALA A 188 -2.27 -5.69 -2.69
C ALA A 188 -0.75 -5.86 -2.89
N LEU A 189 -0.27 -7.11 -2.81
CA LEU A 189 1.16 -7.41 -2.91
C LEU A 189 1.72 -7.14 -4.31
N GLY A 190 0.88 -7.18 -5.35
CA GLY A 190 1.22 -6.75 -6.71
C GLY A 190 1.65 -5.28 -6.78
N HIS A 191 1.14 -4.46 -5.87
CA HIS A 191 1.28 -3.00 -5.87
C HIS A 191 2.33 -2.52 -4.88
N THR A 192 2.30 -3.05 -3.65
CA THR A 192 3.27 -2.69 -2.63
C THR A 192 3.71 -3.90 -1.82
N GLN A 193 4.98 -3.90 -1.44
CA GLN A 193 5.47 -4.81 -0.42
C GLN A 193 5.31 -4.15 0.95
N ARG A 194 4.71 -4.86 1.90
CA ARG A 194 4.56 -4.44 3.29
C ARG A 194 5.15 -5.42 4.26
N ARG A 195 5.61 -4.94 5.41
CA ARG A 195 6.13 -5.75 6.51
C ARG A 195 5.04 -6.63 7.13
N LEU A 196 5.16 -7.95 6.98
CA LEU A 196 4.35 -8.91 7.74
C LEU A 196 4.59 -8.81 9.25
N ARG A 197 3.52 -8.73 10.04
CA ARG A 197 3.55 -8.63 11.50
C ARG A 197 3.36 -9.97 12.21
N ASN A 198 2.72 -10.94 11.57
CA ASN A 198 2.49 -12.29 12.08
C ASN A 198 3.20 -13.37 11.23
N PRO A 199 4.55 -13.35 11.12
CA PRO A 199 5.28 -14.33 10.31
C PRO A 199 5.06 -15.78 10.78
N SER A 200 4.73 -15.99 12.05
CA SER A 200 4.42 -17.31 12.60
C SER A 200 3.20 -17.99 11.99
N ASP A 201 2.32 -17.24 11.32
CA ASP A 201 1.12 -17.77 10.66
C ASP A 201 1.33 -18.10 9.18
N LEU A 202 2.50 -17.73 8.65
CA LEU A 202 2.92 -18.16 7.32
C LEU A 202 3.07 -19.68 7.31
N ILE A 203 2.55 -20.33 6.27
CA ILE A 203 2.77 -21.75 6.00
C ILE A 203 3.59 -21.91 4.71
N GLU A 204 3.90 -23.15 4.34
CA GLU A 204 4.55 -23.43 3.07
C GLU A 204 3.73 -22.82 1.91
N ARG A 205 4.46 -22.24 0.96
CA ARG A 205 3.86 -21.73 -0.28
C ARG A 205 3.13 -22.84 -1.02
N ASP A 206 2.12 -22.48 -1.79
CA ASP A 206 1.43 -23.47 -2.62
C ASP A 206 2.30 -23.93 -3.81
N THR A 207 1.76 -24.83 -4.62
CA THR A 207 2.47 -25.40 -5.78
C THR A 207 2.78 -24.38 -6.88
N ALA A 208 2.07 -23.25 -6.91
CA ALA A 208 2.35 -22.13 -7.82
C ALA A 208 3.31 -21.10 -7.18
N GLY A 209 3.74 -21.36 -5.95
CA GLY A 209 4.69 -20.54 -5.22
C GLY A 209 4.04 -19.30 -4.61
N TYR A 210 2.73 -19.26 -4.39
CA TYR A 210 2.05 -18.13 -3.76
C TYR A 210 2.07 -18.21 -2.23
N ILE A 211 1.95 -17.04 -1.58
CA ILE A 211 1.97 -16.92 -0.13
C ILE A 211 0.70 -17.55 0.45
N ARG A 212 0.83 -18.35 1.52
CA ARG A 212 -0.30 -18.97 2.21
C ARG A 212 -0.17 -18.77 3.72
N PHE A 213 -1.31 -18.70 4.39
CA PHE A 213 -1.43 -18.60 5.85
C PHE A 213 -2.17 -19.81 6.42
N LYS A 214 -2.02 -20.05 7.73
CA LYS A 214 -2.78 -21.11 8.42
C LYS A 214 -4.29 -20.91 8.22
N PRO A 215 -5.10 -21.99 8.20
CA PRO A 215 -6.55 -21.88 8.17
C PRO A 215 -7.08 -20.92 9.25
N ASP A 216 -8.12 -20.17 8.90
CA ASP A 216 -8.76 -19.15 9.75
C ASP A 216 -7.86 -17.97 10.19
N THR A 217 -6.64 -17.88 9.67
CA THR A 217 -5.74 -16.73 9.85
C THR A 217 -5.56 -15.96 8.55
N TYR A 218 -4.89 -14.81 8.61
CA TYR A 218 -4.58 -13.96 7.45
C TYR A 218 -3.25 -13.25 7.68
N GLY A 219 -2.63 -12.76 6.61
CA GLY A 219 -1.43 -11.91 6.76
C GLY A 219 -1.78 -10.55 7.33
N ASP A 220 -1.23 -10.20 8.49
CA ASP A 220 -1.32 -8.84 9.06
C ASP A 220 -0.15 -7.99 8.54
N TRP A 221 -0.47 -7.09 7.61
CA TRP A 221 0.50 -6.28 6.89
C TRP A 221 0.66 -4.89 7.49
N GLY A 222 1.92 -4.52 7.74
CA GLY A 222 2.30 -3.25 8.34
C GLY A 222 2.91 -2.24 7.38
N SER A 223 4.05 -1.68 7.78
CA SER A 223 4.76 -0.61 7.08
C SER A 223 5.24 -1.02 5.68
N ILE A 224 5.26 -0.06 4.77
CA ILE A 224 5.64 -0.26 3.37
C ILE A 224 7.15 -0.42 3.26
N LEU A 225 7.57 -1.53 2.66
CA LEU A 225 8.95 -1.87 2.33
C LEU A 225 9.32 -1.43 0.92
N CYS A 226 8.39 -1.51 -0.02
CA CYS A 226 8.61 -1.12 -1.40
C CYS A 226 7.27 -0.69 -2.01
N PHE A 227 7.29 0.38 -2.80
CA PHE A 227 6.22 0.65 -3.75
C PHE A 227 6.67 0.10 -5.08
N HIS A 228 6.00 -0.93 -5.60
CA HIS A 228 6.44 -1.54 -6.84
C HIS A 228 6.19 -0.61 -8.04
N THR A 229 6.78 -0.92 -9.18
CA THR A 229 6.44 -0.36 -10.49
C THR A 229 5.80 -1.44 -11.33
N TYR A 230 4.74 -1.10 -12.07
CA TYR A 230 4.03 -2.05 -12.93
C TYR A 230 4.89 -2.50 -14.13
N ASN A 231 5.68 -1.58 -14.68
CA ASN A 231 6.56 -1.90 -15.81
C ASN A 231 7.52 -3.03 -15.44
N ASP A 232 7.59 -4.03 -16.32
CA ASP A 232 8.42 -5.23 -16.17
C ASP A 232 8.06 -6.14 -14.99
N GLN A 233 6.89 -5.96 -14.36
CA GLN A 233 6.33 -6.95 -13.42
C GLN A 233 5.92 -8.22 -14.15
N ASP A 234 5.96 -9.34 -13.42
CA ASP A 234 5.27 -10.55 -13.82
C ASP A 234 3.75 -10.30 -13.75
N GLY A 235 3.10 -10.28 -14.92
CA GLY A 235 1.67 -9.98 -15.04
C GLY A 235 0.76 -11.04 -14.44
N ASP A 236 1.17 -12.31 -14.43
CA ASP A 236 0.39 -13.39 -13.82
C ASP A 236 0.44 -13.28 -12.29
N ARG A 237 1.62 -12.96 -11.73
CA ARG A 237 1.77 -12.75 -10.28
C ARG A 237 1.12 -11.44 -9.82
N HIS A 238 1.21 -10.37 -10.61
CA HIS A 238 0.46 -9.14 -10.36
C HIS A 238 -1.05 -9.43 -10.33
N SER A 239 -1.57 -10.07 -11.39
CA SER A 239 -2.98 -10.41 -11.49
C SER A 239 -3.48 -11.30 -10.35
N HIS A 240 -2.65 -12.17 -9.78
CA HIS A 240 -3.05 -13.02 -8.66
C HIS A 240 -3.36 -12.19 -7.40
N TYR A 241 -2.58 -11.14 -7.12
CA TYR A 241 -2.77 -10.29 -5.93
C TYR A 241 -3.86 -9.22 -6.10
N ASP A 242 -4.38 -9.05 -7.31
CA ASP A 242 -5.51 -8.15 -7.62
C ASP A 242 -6.81 -8.92 -7.89
N ASP A 243 -6.76 -10.25 -7.89
CA ASP A 243 -7.92 -11.11 -8.06
C ASP A 243 -8.21 -11.87 -6.76
N LYS A 244 -9.32 -12.59 -6.72
CA LYS A 244 -9.57 -13.55 -5.65
C LYS A 244 -8.89 -14.87 -5.97
N ASP A 245 -8.38 -15.51 -4.93
CA ASP A 245 -8.12 -16.93 -4.95
C ASP A 245 -9.36 -17.69 -4.45
N GLY A 246 -9.63 -18.84 -5.06
CA GLY A 246 -10.67 -19.76 -4.60
C GLY A 246 -11.99 -19.70 -5.36
N GLU A 247 -12.74 -20.79 -5.27
CA GLU A 247 -13.99 -21.01 -5.99
C GLU A 247 -15.13 -20.14 -5.46
N GLN A 248 -15.10 -19.80 -4.16
CA GLN A 248 -16.15 -19.04 -3.50
C GLN A 248 -15.80 -17.55 -3.42
N ASP A 249 -16.73 -16.73 -3.86
CA ASP A 249 -16.63 -15.28 -3.74
C ASP A 249 -16.67 -14.85 -2.25
N PRO A 250 -15.75 -13.97 -1.81
CA PRO A 250 -15.82 -13.36 -0.49
C PRO A 250 -17.19 -12.72 -0.24
N ALA A 251 -17.73 -12.90 0.96
CA ALA A 251 -18.99 -12.33 1.39
C ALA A 251 -18.72 -11.06 2.24
N PRO A 252 -18.99 -9.84 1.74
CA PRO A 252 -18.66 -8.59 2.45
C PRO A 252 -19.20 -8.45 3.87
N ARG A 253 -20.29 -9.17 4.19
CA ARG A 253 -20.90 -9.21 5.53
C ARG A 253 -20.08 -9.93 6.60
N ASP A 254 -19.06 -10.68 6.18
CA ASP A 254 -18.19 -11.52 7.01
C ASP A 254 -16.75 -11.36 6.53
N VAL A 255 -15.98 -10.52 7.21
CA VAL A 255 -14.60 -10.23 6.83
C VAL A 255 -13.70 -11.46 6.84
N THR A 256 -14.07 -12.56 7.51
CA THR A 256 -13.26 -13.78 7.54
C THR A 256 -13.19 -14.48 6.19
N THR A 257 -14.16 -14.26 5.30
CA THR A 257 -14.14 -14.80 3.93
C THR A 257 -13.08 -14.14 3.04
N PHE A 258 -12.39 -13.11 3.52
CA PHE A 258 -11.28 -12.44 2.83
C PHE A 258 -9.91 -12.92 3.32
N ASN A 259 -9.85 -13.92 4.21
CA ASN A 259 -8.59 -14.36 4.82
C ASN A 259 -7.55 -14.89 3.81
N GLU A 260 -8.01 -15.53 2.73
CA GLU A 260 -7.12 -16.04 1.67
C GLU A 260 -6.61 -14.93 0.74
N MET A 261 -7.29 -13.78 0.71
CA MET A 261 -6.92 -12.65 -0.13
C MET A 261 -5.88 -11.78 0.58
N ILE A 262 -4.65 -11.81 0.06
CA ILE A 262 -3.50 -11.13 0.66
C ILE A 262 -3.78 -9.62 0.79
N GLY A 263 -3.69 -9.11 2.01
CA GLY A 263 -3.86 -7.68 2.31
C GLY A 263 -5.31 -7.23 2.52
N ALA A 264 -6.31 -8.00 2.07
CA ALA A 264 -7.72 -7.59 2.09
C ALA A 264 -8.22 -7.24 3.50
N ARG A 265 -7.85 -8.02 4.53
CA ARG A 265 -8.24 -7.74 5.92
C ARG A 265 -7.73 -6.39 6.43
N ASN A 266 -6.47 -6.03 6.10
CA ASN A 266 -5.91 -4.74 6.46
C ASN A 266 -6.52 -3.60 5.62
N ALA A 267 -6.77 -3.83 4.33
CA ALA A 267 -7.46 -2.88 3.47
C ALA A 267 -8.90 -2.58 3.96
N ILE A 268 -9.68 -3.60 4.34
CA ILE A 268 -11.02 -3.41 4.93
C ILE A 268 -10.93 -2.52 6.17
N ALA A 269 -9.99 -2.80 7.09
CA ALA A 269 -9.81 -2.00 8.29
C ALA A 269 -9.40 -0.55 7.99
N GLY A 270 -8.47 -0.35 7.04
CA GLY A 270 -8.04 0.97 6.58
C GLY A 270 -9.18 1.77 5.94
N CYS A 271 -9.92 1.16 5.00
CA CYS A 271 -11.09 1.76 4.37
C CYS A 271 -12.18 2.09 5.40
N THR A 272 -12.44 1.20 6.36
CA THR A 272 -13.43 1.44 7.43
C THR A 272 -13.07 2.70 8.21
N LYS A 273 -11.80 2.83 8.60
CA LYS A 273 -11.32 4.02 9.31
C LYS A 273 -11.40 5.28 8.44
N MET A 274 -11.07 5.19 7.15
CA MET A 274 -11.20 6.30 6.21
C MET A 274 -12.67 6.77 6.05
N ILE A 275 -13.62 5.83 5.96
CA ILE A 275 -15.06 6.11 5.93
C ILE A 275 -15.49 6.83 7.21
N ASN A 276 -15.01 6.37 8.37
CA ASN A 276 -15.32 7.00 9.66
C ASN A 276 -14.73 8.43 9.79
N LEU A 277 -13.60 8.71 9.17
CA LEU A 277 -13.04 10.08 9.10
C LEU A 277 -13.87 10.96 8.16
N PHE A 278 -14.28 10.41 7.01
CA PHE A 278 -15.10 11.10 6.03
C PHE A 278 -16.49 11.49 6.53
N ILE A 279 -17.19 10.56 7.21
CA ILE A 279 -18.52 10.86 7.78
C ILE A 279 -18.43 11.94 8.86
N LYS A 280 -17.33 11.96 9.63
CA LYS A 280 -17.04 13.00 10.64
C LYS A 280 -16.55 14.30 10.02
N LYS A 281 -16.37 14.36 8.70
CA LYS A 281 -15.77 15.49 7.97
C LYS A 281 -14.46 15.94 8.61
N THR A 282 -13.65 14.98 9.07
CA THR A 282 -12.41 15.29 9.77
C THR A 282 -11.52 16.16 8.85
N PRO A 283 -11.04 17.32 9.33
CA PRO A 283 -10.15 18.16 8.54
C PRO A 283 -8.86 17.43 8.18
N TRP A 284 -8.37 17.63 6.96
CA TRP A 284 -7.17 16.95 6.45
C TRP A 284 -5.99 17.01 7.43
N LYS A 285 -5.66 18.22 7.91
CA LYS A 285 -4.53 18.48 8.80
C LYS A 285 -4.72 17.96 10.23
N GLU A 286 -5.96 17.75 10.67
CA GLU A 286 -6.28 17.44 12.06
C GLU A 286 -6.36 15.93 12.33
N GLY A 287 -6.53 15.10 11.31
CA GLY A 287 -6.58 13.65 11.50
C GLY A 287 -6.26 12.82 10.27
N VAL A 288 -6.76 13.18 9.10
CA VAL A 288 -6.68 12.33 7.90
C VAL A 288 -5.25 12.18 7.41
N LYS A 289 -4.51 13.29 7.32
CA LYS A 289 -3.10 13.26 6.94
C LYS A 289 -2.29 12.35 7.85
N LYS A 290 -2.49 12.48 9.17
CA LYS A 290 -1.80 11.67 10.17
C LYS A 290 -2.13 10.19 10.02
N PHE A 291 -3.41 9.85 9.85
CA PHE A 291 -3.84 8.47 9.60
C PHE A 291 -3.17 7.88 8.35
N LEU A 292 -3.16 8.62 7.25
CA LEU A 292 -2.53 8.15 6.01
C LEU A 292 -1.00 8.06 6.14
N GLU A 293 -0.37 8.99 6.84
CA GLU A 293 1.09 9.02 7.01
C GLU A 293 1.59 7.95 8.00
N ASP A 294 0.92 7.79 9.13
CA ASP A 294 1.41 7.01 10.26
C ASP A 294 0.89 5.56 10.26
N GLU A 295 -0.18 5.27 9.50
CA GLU A 295 -0.82 3.95 9.51
C GLU A 295 -0.91 3.31 8.13
N ILE A 296 -1.46 4.00 7.12
CA ILE A 296 -1.67 3.42 5.78
C ILE A 296 -0.39 3.41 4.96
N PHE A 297 0.22 4.58 4.74
CA PHE A 297 1.40 4.76 3.91
C PHE A 297 2.67 4.99 4.74
N VAL A 298 2.72 4.40 5.94
CA VAL A 298 3.90 4.46 6.80
C VAL A 298 5.05 3.69 6.15
N LEU A 299 6.20 4.34 5.99
CA LEU A 299 7.40 3.71 5.43
C LEU A 299 8.11 2.91 6.51
N ASP A 300 8.54 1.70 6.15
CA ASP A 300 9.37 0.86 7.01
C ASP A 300 10.76 1.48 7.17
N ARG A 301 11.44 1.17 8.28
CA ARG A 301 12.83 1.60 8.50
C ARG A 301 13.79 1.06 7.43
N ASP A 302 13.44 -0.09 6.85
CA ASP A 302 14.24 -0.78 5.82
C ASP A 302 13.71 -0.54 4.41
N VAL A 303 12.84 0.46 4.22
CA VAL A 303 12.19 0.77 2.94
C VAL A 303 13.22 0.91 1.81
N LYS A 304 12.89 0.33 0.66
CA LYS A 304 13.73 0.30 -0.53
C LYS A 304 13.14 1.21 -1.62
N PRO A 305 13.99 1.65 -2.58
CA PRO A 305 13.51 2.23 -3.83
C PRO A 305 12.60 1.27 -4.59
N SER A 306 11.73 1.82 -5.44
CA SER A 306 10.78 1.04 -6.24
C SER A 306 11.45 -0.03 -7.10
N ASP A 307 10.79 -1.19 -7.18
CA ASP A 307 11.18 -2.34 -7.99
C ASP A 307 9.96 -2.96 -8.70
N HIS A 308 10.17 -3.98 -9.53
CA HIS A 308 9.09 -4.70 -10.23
C HIS A 308 8.83 -6.10 -9.65
N PHE A 309 9.17 -6.34 -8.39
CA PHE A 309 9.14 -7.69 -7.82
C PHE A 309 7.91 -7.92 -6.94
N THR A 310 6.94 -8.71 -7.39
CA THR A 310 5.70 -8.96 -6.66
C THR A 310 5.88 -9.98 -5.53
N ASP A 311 6.52 -11.14 -5.77
CA ASP A 311 6.61 -12.20 -4.74
C ASP A 311 7.72 -13.26 -4.91
N GLU A 312 8.37 -13.40 -6.09
CA GLU A 312 9.45 -14.38 -6.35
C GLU A 312 10.79 -14.03 -5.68
N SER A 313 11.08 -12.74 -5.50
CA SER A 313 12.43 -12.29 -5.07
C SER A 313 12.47 -11.57 -3.72
N VAL A 314 11.32 -11.32 -3.06
CA VAL A 314 11.25 -10.35 -1.94
C VAL A 314 10.90 -10.96 -0.58
N VAL A 315 10.23 -12.11 -0.55
CA VAL A 315 9.65 -12.68 0.69
C VAL A 315 10.61 -13.67 1.37
N SER A 316 11.42 -14.42 0.60
CA SER A 316 12.28 -15.48 1.14
C SER A 316 13.44 -14.95 1.99
N TYR A 317 13.95 -13.76 1.71
CA TYR A 317 15.05 -13.16 2.48
C TYR A 317 14.54 -12.27 3.64
N VAL A 318 13.48 -11.50 3.42
CA VAL A 318 13.02 -10.46 4.36
C VAL A 318 12.24 -11.02 5.54
N TYR A 319 11.52 -12.13 5.37
CA TYR A 319 10.74 -12.75 6.45
C TYR A 319 11.48 -13.89 7.15
N ALA A 320 12.35 -14.63 6.46
CA ALA A 320 13.15 -15.69 7.07
C ALA A 320 14.27 -15.16 7.99
N GLN A 321 14.93 -14.05 7.65
CA GLN A 321 16.02 -13.49 8.47
C GLN A 321 15.56 -12.92 9.82
N ARG A 322 14.27 -12.58 9.97
CA ARG A 322 13.79 -11.90 11.17
C ARG A 322 13.36 -12.87 12.26
N ASP A 323 12.99 -14.10 11.93
CA ASP A 323 12.83 -15.14 12.95
C ASP A 323 14.17 -15.33 13.69
N GLU A 324 15.29 -15.33 12.97
CA GLU A 324 16.62 -15.36 13.59
C GLU A 324 16.92 -14.12 14.45
N GLU A 325 16.60 -12.89 13.98
CA GLU A 325 16.86 -11.66 14.75
C GLU A 325 15.94 -11.54 16.00
N ILE A 326 14.68 -11.94 15.88
CA ILE A 326 13.70 -11.94 16.98
C ILE A 326 14.06 -13.03 17.99
N GLU A 327 14.39 -14.24 17.55
CA GLU A 327 14.88 -15.30 18.42
C GLU A 327 16.19 -14.90 19.11
N TYR A 328 17.10 -14.24 18.38
CA TYR A 328 18.34 -13.72 18.94
C TYR A 328 18.09 -12.65 20.01
N ARG A 329 17.21 -11.67 19.76
CA ARG A 329 16.87 -10.63 20.74
C ARG A 329 16.14 -11.22 21.95
N ALA A 330 15.16 -12.08 21.74
CA ALA A 330 14.47 -12.77 22.82
C ALA A 330 15.43 -13.67 23.62
N GLY A 331 16.39 -14.32 22.95
CA GLY A 331 17.47 -15.07 23.58
C GLY A 331 18.42 -14.19 24.39
N LEU A 332 18.76 -13.00 23.88
CA LEU A 332 19.59 -12.01 24.56
C LEU A 332 18.88 -11.45 25.81
N GLU A 333 17.59 -11.11 25.70
CA GLU A 333 16.78 -10.64 26.82
C GLU A 333 16.62 -11.70 27.90
N ARG A 334 16.36 -12.97 27.53
CA ARG A 334 16.37 -14.10 28.48
C ARG A 334 17.73 -14.23 29.18
N LYS A 335 18.83 -14.05 28.45
CA LYS A 335 20.18 -14.13 28.99
C LYS A 335 20.48 -12.96 29.94
N LEU A 336 20.08 -11.74 29.59
CA LEU A 336 20.23 -10.56 30.45
C LEU A 336 19.40 -10.71 31.73
N ALA A 337 18.14 -11.15 31.63
CA ALA A 337 17.30 -11.43 32.79
C ALA A 337 17.92 -12.51 33.70
N SER A 338 18.49 -13.58 33.12
CA SER A 338 19.18 -14.61 33.91
C SER A 338 20.44 -14.12 34.63
N LEU A 339 21.11 -13.10 34.09
CA LEU A 339 22.28 -12.47 34.72
C LEU A 339 21.86 -11.49 35.83
N GLU A 340 20.69 -10.86 35.69
CA GLU A 340 20.10 -9.98 36.71
C GLU A 340 19.51 -10.77 37.89
N GLU A 341 18.89 -11.93 37.62
CA GLU A 341 18.42 -12.88 38.65
C GLU A 341 19.58 -13.64 39.31
N GLY A 342 20.67 -13.87 38.58
CA GLY A 342 21.90 -14.51 39.04
C GLY A 342 22.83 -13.60 39.83
N GLY A 343 22.28 -12.68 40.64
CA GLY A 343 23.04 -11.79 41.50
C GLY A 343 24.15 -12.54 42.23
N LEU A 344 25.39 -12.02 42.12
CA LEU A 344 26.62 -12.54 42.71
C LEU A 344 26.42 -13.00 44.17
N SER A 345 26.04 -14.26 44.37
CA SER A 345 26.20 -14.95 45.64
C SER A 345 27.61 -15.54 45.66
N VAL A 346 28.59 -14.71 46.02
CA VAL A 346 29.90 -15.20 46.43
C VAL A 346 29.72 -15.89 47.78
N ALA A 347 29.52 -17.21 47.75
CA ALA A 347 29.69 -18.05 48.93
C ALA A 347 31.20 -18.26 49.17
N PRO A 348 31.72 -18.00 50.37
CA PRO A 348 33.13 -18.25 50.65
C PRO A 348 33.29 -19.74 50.95
N ASN A 349 34.08 -20.47 50.16
CA ASN A 349 34.74 -21.69 50.64
C ASN A 349 35.87 -22.13 49.70
N GLY A 350 37.05 -22.29 50.28
CA GLY A 350 38.02 -23.32 49.88
C GLY A 350 39.08 -22.90 48.86
N CYS A 351 40.27 -22.63 49.37
CA CYS A 351 41.52 -22.54 48.62
C CYS A 351 41.72 -23.72 47.66
N ASP A 352 42.08 -23.45 46.40
CA ASP A 352 43.30 -24.04 45.83
C ASP A 352 43.84 -23.20 44.67
N GLY A 353 45.15 -23.00 44.66
CA GLY A 353 45.81 -21.94 43.89
C GLY A 353 46.00 -22.26 42.41
N ARG A 354 45.79 -21.25 41.55
CA ARG A 354 46.66 -20.92 40.40
C ARG A 354 46.27 -19.58 39.74
N SER A 355 47.11 -18.58 40.02
CA SER A 355 47.53 -17.44 39.19
C SER A 355 46.51 -16.76 38.25
N THR A 356 45.93 -15.66 38.74
CA THR A 356 45.30 -14.57 38.00
C THR A 356 46.34 -13.64 37.35
N VAL A 357 46.55 -13.70 36.03
CA VAL A 357 47.19 -12.61 35.25
C VAL A 357 46.59 -12.38 33.84
N VAL A 358 45.64 -13.18 33.33
CA VAL A 358 45.33 -13.13 31.87
C VAL A 358 44.19 -12.18 31.45
N THR A 359 43.34 -11.68 32.35
CA THR A 359 42.09 -11.01 31.92
C THR A 359 42.14 -9.50 31.72
N ALA A 360 43.19 -8.79 32.16
CA ALA A 360 43.31 -7.34 31.94
C ALA A 360 44.04 -6.97 30.63
N LEU A 361 45.03 -7.76 30.21
CA LEU A 361 45.80 -7.51 28.98
C LEU A 361 44.98 -7.80 27.70
N ALA A 362 44.10 -8.81 27.73
CA ALA A 362 43.25 -9.16 26.59
C ALA A 362 42.24 -8.04 26.23
N MET A 363 41.70 -7.34 27.24
CA MET A 363 40.77 -6.22 27.04
C MET A 363 41.48 -4.95 26.53
N ILE A 364 42.73 -4.72 26.96
CA ILE A 364 43.54 -3.58 26.48
C ILE A 364 44.00 -3.80 25.03
N CYS A 365 44.35 -5.04 24.64
CA CYS A 365 44.70 -5.36 23.26
C CYS A 365 43.52 -5.24 22.27
N LEU A 366 42.29 -5.54 22.70
CA LEU A 366 41.08 -5.38 21.90
C LEU A 366 40.65 -3.91 21.74
N PHE A 367 40.92 -3.06 22.74
CA PHE A 367 40.65 -1.62 22.63
C PHE A 367 41.69 -0.90 21.75
N ILE A 368 42.95 -1.30 21.80
CA ILE A 368 44.01 -0.72 20.96
C ILE A 368 43.83 -1.12 19.49
N SER A 369 43.42 -2.36 19.19
CA SER A 369 43.17 -2.79 17.80
C SER A 369 41.97 -2.07 17.16
N ALA A 370 40.91 -1.77 17.93
CA ALA A 370 39.76 -1.01 17.45
C ALA A 370 40.12 0.44 17.10
N ILE A 371 40.97 1.09 17.90
CA ILE A 371 41.40 2.49 17.66
C ILE A 371 42.32 2.59 16.43
N PHE A 372 43.26 1.64 16.24
CA PHE A 372 44.13 1.63 15.06
C PHE A 372 43.37 1.34 13.75
N PHE A 373 42.30 0.54 13.79
CA PHE A 373 41.49 0.25 12.60
C PHE A 373 40.68 1.48 12.15
N THR A 374 40.16 2.29 13.07
CA THR A 374 39.49 3.56 12.76
C THR A 374 40.44 4.64 12.21
N PHE A 375 41.69 4.70 12.67
CA PHE A 375 42.66 5.67 12.14
C PHE A 375 43.25 5.27 10.78
N PHE A 376 43.35 3.97 10.47
CA PHE A 376 43.86 3.49 9.19
C PHE A 376 42.84 3.65 8.04
N THR A 377 41.54 3.47 8.31
CA THR A 377 40.47 3.64 7.30
C THR A 377 40.18 5.11 6.98
N MET A 378 40.37 6.03 7.94
CA MET A 378 40.27 7.47 7.70
C MET A 378 41.45 8.05 6.91
N ARG A 379 42.65 7.44 6.97
CA ARG A 379 43.82 7.91 6.19
C ARG A 379 43.81 7.47 4.73
N ILE A 380 43.10 6.39 4.40
CA ILE A 380 43.00 5.88 3.01
C ILE A 380 41.93 6.65 2.21
N HIS A 381 40.89 7.18 2.84
CA HIS A 381 39.86 7.99 2.15
C HIS A 381 40.28 9.46 1.89
N GLY A 382 41.35 9.95 2.51
CA GLY A 382 41.88 11.30 2.25
C GLY A 382 42.89 11.39 1.08
N LEU A 383 43.21 10.28 0.41
CA LEU A 383 44.26 10.21 -0.63
C LEU A 383 43.74 9.77 -2.02
N MET A 384 42.42 9.61 -2.20
CA MET A 384 41.79 9.30 -3.49
C MET A 384 40.84 10.41 -4.00
N MET A 385 41.07 11.65 -3.57
CA MET A 385 40.55 12.84 -4.26
C MET A 385 41.65 13.90 -4.38
N CYS A 386 42.50 13.72 -5.40
CA CYS A 386 43.00 14.77 -6.28
C CYS A 386 42.71 14.33 -7.71
#